data_AF-A0A411WQJ9-F1
#
_entry.id   AF-A0A411WQJ9-F1
#
_cell.length_a   1.000
_cell.length_b   1.000
_cell.length_c   1.000
_cell.angle_alpha   90.00
_cell.angle_beta   90.00
_cell.angle_gamma   90.00
#
_symmetry.space_group_name_H-M   'P 1'
#
loop_
_entity.id
_entity.type
_entity.pdbx_description
1 polymer ?
#
loop_
_entity_poly.entity_id
_entity_poly.type
_entity_poly.pdbx_seq_one_letter_code
_entity_poly.pdbx_strand_id
1 'polypeptide(L)'
;MITVPLSKPIKAHGEELNELNLKAPSVPDIRKNGIPLIFQTDGAMSINANAVLNYLPALAGIPPSAVDQLDPPDITAICMAVIPFFTGSGT
;
A
#
# COMPACT_ATOMS: atom_id res chain seq x y z
N MET A 1 -5.48 -11.47 -0.49
CA MET A 1 -5.95 -10.09 -0.81
C MET A 1 -6.23 -9.42 0.52
N ILE A 2 -5.92 -8.12 0.67
CA ILE A 2 -6.12 -7.41 1.94
C ILE A 2 -6.99 -6.18 1.66
N THR A 3 -8.11 -6.06 2.36
CA THR A 3 -9.02 -4.92 2.25
C THR A 3 -8.69 -3.90 3.32
N VAL A 4 -8.55 -2.64 2.93
CA VAL A 4 -8.29 -1.51 3.83
C VAL A 4 -9.44 -0.51 3.71
N PRO A 5 -10.28 -0.32 4.75
CA PRO A 5 -11.31 0.71 4.74
C PRO A 5 -10.66 2.09 4.76
N LEU A 6 -11.25 3.04 4.04
CA LEU A 6 -10.81 4.43 4.00
C LEU A 6 -11.61 5.28 4.98
N SER A 7 -10.93 6.21 5.64
CA SER A 7 -11.56 7.18 6.55
C SER A 7 -12.47 8.17 5.82
N LYS A 8 -12.18 8.45 4.53
CA LYS A 8 -13.02 9.22 3.61
C LYS A 8 -13.04 8.57 2.23
N PRO A 9 -14.14 8.70 1.48
CA PRO A 9 -14.20 8.19 0.12
C PRO A 9 -13.23 8.92 -0.81
N ILE A 10 -12.62 8.18 -1.74
CA ILE A 10 -11.80 8.72 -2.83
C ILE A 10 -12.46 8.44 -4.18
N LYS A 11 -12.06 9.17 -5.23
CA LYS A 11 -12.50 8.91 -6.61
C LYS A 11 -11.42 8.21 -7.43
N ALA A 12 -11.77 7.06 -8.00
CA ALA A 12 -10.92 6.29 -8.91
C ALA A 12 -11.77 5.77 -10.08
N HIS A 13 -11.27 5.90 -11.31
CA HIS A 13 -11.99 5.46 -12.54
C HIS A 13 -13.41 6.00 -12.69
N GLY A 14 -13.72 7.16 -12.08
CA GLY A 14 -15.06 7.75 -12.10
C GLY A 14 -16.01 7.23 -11.02
N GLU A 15 -15.57 6.30 -10.18
CA GLU A 15 -16.34 5.72 -9.08
C GLU A 15 -15.81 6.22 -7.72
N GLU A 16 -16.70 6.25 -6.72
CA GLU A 16 -16.33 6.51 -5.33
C GLU A 16 -15.98 5.21 -4.62
N LEU A 17 -14.78 5.16 -4.05
CA LEU A 17 -14.27 4.01 -3.29
C LEU A 17 -14.20 4.37 -1.81
N ASN A 18 -14.78 3.51 -0.96
CA ASN A 18 -14.71 3.62 0.50
C ASN A 18 -13.67 2.67 1.11
N GLU A 19 -13.04 1.84 0.29
CA GLU A 19 -12.03 0.87 0.68
C GLU A 19 -11.09 0.60 -0.49
N LEU A 20 -9.87 0.14 -0.19
CA LEU A 20 -8.92 -0.36 -1.17
C LEU A 20 -8.74 -1.86 -1.01
N ASN A 21 -8.83 -2.59 -2.13
CA ASN A 21 -8.55 -4.02 -2.19
C ASN A 21 -7.12 -4.23 -2.72
N LEU A 22 -6.19 -4.49 -1.81
CA LEU A 22 -4.78 -4.66 -2.11
C LEU A 22 -4.47 -6.10 -2.52
N LYS A 23 -3.95 -6.29 -3.72
CA LYS A 23 -3.31 -7.56 -4.13
C LYS A 23 -1.82 -7.56 -3.77
N ALA A 24 -1.22 -8.74 -3.79
CA ALA A 24 0.22 -8.89 -3.56
C ALA A 24 1.03 -8.20 -4.67
N PRO A 25 2.21 -7.61 -4.35
CA PRO A 25 3.11 -7.02 -5.33
C PRO A 25 3.69 -8.11 -6.24
N SER A 26 3.89 -7.77 -7.51
CA SER A 26 4.55 -8.64 -8.48
C SER A 26 6.08 -8.39 -8.50
N VAL A 27 6.84 -9.31 -9.08
CA VAL A 27 8.29 -9.14 -9.28
C VAL A 27 8.63 -7.84 -10.06
N PRO A 28 7.90 -7.48 -11.15
CA PRO A 28 8.06 -6.17 -11.79
C PRO A 28 7.88 -4.98 -10.84
N ASP A 29 6.88 -5.02 -9.95
CA ASP A 29 6.64 -3.95 -8.99
C ASP A 29 7.82 -3.83 -8.00
N ILE A 30 8.35 -4.97 -7.55
CA ILE A 30 9.53 -5.04 -6.67
C ILE A 30 10.78 -4.51 -7.36
N ARG A 31 11.01 -4.87 -8.62
CA ARG A 31 12.14 -4.35 -9.39
C ARG A 31 12.09 -2.83 -9.54
N LYS A 32 10.88 -2.26 -9.67
CA LYS A 32 10.68 -0.82 -9.86
C LYS A 32 10.82 -0.03 -8.56
N ASN A 33 10.22 -0.50 -7.48
CA ASN A 33 10.04 0.29 -6.25
C ASN A 33 10.90 -0.20 -5.07
N GLY A 34 11.54 -1.37 -5.18
CA GLY A 34 12.27 -2.02 -4.10
C GLY A 34 11.34 -2.55 -2.99
N ILE A 35 11.90 -3.31 -2.05
CA ILE A 35 11.13 -3.79 -0.88
C ILE A 35 10.94 -2.62 0.10
N PRO A 36 9.70 -2.31 0.54
CA PRO A 36 9.44 -1.13 1.37
C PRO A 36 9.81 -1.32 2.85
N LEU A 37 10.13 -2.55 3.28
CA LEU A 37 10.51 -2.87 4.65
C LEU A 37 12.00 -2.65 4.87
N ILE A 38 12.35 -1.90 5.90
CA ILE A 38 13.73 -1.61 6.30
C ILE A 38 13.96 -2.23 7.68
N PHE A 39 14.93 -3.14 7.75
CA PHE A 39 15.38 -3.75 9.00
C PHE A 39 16.59 -3.00 9.53
N GLN A 40 16.50 -2.54 10.77
CA GLN A 40 17.56 -1.82 11.46
C GLN A 40 18.41 -2.78 12.30
N THR A 41 19.64 -2.37 12.62
CA THR A 41 20.60 -3.20 13.35
C THR A 41 20.21 -3.50 14.79
N ASP A 42 19.34 -2.67 15.38
CA ASP A 42 18.77 -2.85 16.71
C ASP A 42 17.54 -3.78 16.73
N GLY A 43 17.17 -4.34 15.57
CA GLY A 43 15.98 -5.18 15.42
C GLY A 43 14.69 -4.40 15.18
N ALA A 44 14.72 -3.07 15.11
CA ALA A 44 13.57 -2.28 14.71
C ALA A 44 13.24 -2.47 13.23
N MET A 45 11.95 -2.39 12.90
CA MET A 45 11.46 -2.38 11.53
C MET A 45 10.83 -1.03 11.23
N SER A 46 11.23 -0.40 10.12
CA SER A 46 10.58 0.79 9.59
C SER A 46 10.04 0.54 8.17
N ILE A 47 9.08 1.36 7.76
CA ILE A 47 8.41 1.25 6.46
C ILE A 47 8.72 2.50 5.65
N ASN A 48 9.18 2.31 4.42
CA ASN A 48 9.31 3.39 3.45
C ASN A 48 7.93 3.71 2.85
N ALA A 49 7.22 4.67 3.47
CA ALA A 49 5.90 5.09 3.00
C ALA A 49 5.89 5.54 1.53
N ASN A 50 6.95 6.23 1.07
CA ASN A 50 7.05 6.66 -0.33
C ASN A 50 7.08 5.46 -1.30
N ALA A 51 7.79 4.39 -0.94
CA ALA A 51 7.77 3.16 -1.73
C ALA A 51 6.35 2.55 -1.76
N VAL A 52 5.66 2.49 -0.61
CA VAL A 52 4.27 2.00 -0.53
C VAL A 52 3.31 2.81 -1.40
N LEU A 53 3.41 4.14 -1.38
CA LEU A 53 2.57 5.01 -2.22
C LEU A 53 2.82 4.78 -3.72
N ASN A 54 4.06 4.48 -4.12
CA ASN A 54 4.38 4.11 -5.50
C ASN A 54 3.83 2.73 -5.92
N TYR A 55 3.63 1.82 -4.96
CA TYR A 55 3.00 0.53 -5.20
C TYR A 55 1.48 0.63 -5.36
N LEU A 56 0.83 1.56 -4.64
CA LEU A 56 -0.64 1.60 -4.51
C LEU A 56 -1.41 1.53 -5.84
N PRO A 57 -1.05 2.27 -6.90
CA PRO A 57 -1.74 2.16 -8.18
C PRO A 57 -1.75 0.73 -8.75
N ALA A 58 -0.62 0.03 -8.60
CA ALA A 58 -0.49 -1.34 -9.06
C ALA A 58 -1.27 -2.31 -8.14
N LEU A 59 -1.17 -2.15 -6.82
CA LEU A 59 -1.77 -3.09 -5.85
C LEU A 59 -3.30 -2.95 -5.74
N ALA A 60 -3.82 -1.73 -5.77
CA ALA A 60 -5.25 -1.45 -5.64
C ALA A 60 -5.95 -1.27 -7.00
N GLY A 61 -5.18 -1.17 -8.09
CA GLY A 61 -5.74 -0.94 -9.43
C GLY A 61 -6.33 0.46 -9.61
N ILE A 62 -5.87 1.46 -8.85
CA ILE A 62 -6.36 2.84 -8.88
C ILE A 62 -5.41 3.76 -9.68
N PRO A 63 -5.88 4.87 -10.24
CA PRO A 63 -4.98 5.85 -10.88
C PRO A 63 -4.11 6.56 -9.81
N PRO A 64 -2.92 7.08 -10.16
CA PRO A 64 -2.08 7.85 -9.23
C PRO A 64 -2.81 9.03 -8.58
N SER A 65 -3.70 9.71 -9.31
CA SER A 65 -4.51 10.81 -8.78
C SER A 65 -5.51 10.39 -7.68
N ALA A 66 -5.82 9.10 -7.55
CA ALA A 66 -6.62 8.58 -6.44
C ALA A 66 -5.77 8.40 -5.17
N VAL A 67 -4.47 8.13 -5.30
CA VAL A 67 -3.53 8.05 -4.16
C VAL A 67 -3.41 9.40 -3.47
N ASP A 68 -3.38 10.49 -4.25
CA ASP A 68 -3.27 11.86 -3.73
C ASP A 68 -4.51 12.34 -2.95
N GLN A 69 -5.62 11.57 -2.97
CA GLN A 69 -6.84 11.85 -2.23
C GLN A 69 -6.88 11.17 -0.85
N LEU A 70 -5.90 10.30 -0.53
CA LEU A 70 -5.88 9.57 0.73
C LEU A 70 -5.61 10.49 1.92
N ASP A 71 -6.34 10.27 3.01
CA ASP A 71 -6.05 10.95 4.26
C ASP A 71 -4.84 10.31 4.97
N PRO A 72 -4.05 11.08 5.75
CA PRO A 72 -2.86 10.56 6.43
C PRO A 72 -3.05 9.29 7.30
N PRO A 73 -4.16 9.11 8.04
CA PRO A 73 -4.41 7.86 8.77
C PRO A 73 -4.53 6.64 7.86
N ASP A 74 -5.13 6.80 6.67
CA ASP A 74 -5.29 5.73 5.70
C ASP A 74 -3.94 5.29 5.14
N ILE A 75 -3.01 6.23 4.92
CA ILE A 75 -1.63 5.92 4.50
C ILE A 75 -0.94 5.01 5.53
N THR A 76 -1.14 5.28 6.82
CA THR A 76 -0.55 4.46 7.89
C THR A 76 -1.16 3.07 7.91
N ALA A 77 -2.50 2.97 7.79
CA ALA A 77 -3.20 1.69 7.72
C ALA A 77 -2.75 0.85 6.50
N ILE A 78 -2.62 1.47 5.34
CA ILE A 78 -2.11 0.85 4.12
C ILE A 78 -0.67 0.37 4.31
N CYS A 79 0.21 1.18 4.93
CA CYS A 79 1.59 0.77 5.21
C CYS A 79 1.64 -0.49 6.08
N MET A 80 0.78 -0.61 7.08
CA MET A 80 0.68 -1.83 7.90
C MET A 80 0.11 -3.00 7.09
N ALA A 81 -0.90 -2.75 6.26
CA ALA A 81 -1.56 -3.76 5.46
C ALA A 81 -0.65 -4.42 4.42
N VAL A 82 0.38 -3.73 3.91
CA VAL A 82 1.29 -4.32 2.91
C VAL A 82 2.38 -5.22 3.51
N ILE A 83 2.65 -5.15 4.82
CA ILE A 83 3.72 -5.93 5.47
C ILE A 83 3.60 -7.44 5.20
N PRO A 84 2.42 -8.09 5.38
CA PRO A 84 2.30 -9.54 5.23
C PRO A 84 2.63 -10.05 3.83
N PHE A 85 2.54 -9.21 2.79
CA PHE A 85 2.93 -9.58 1.43
C PHE A 85 4.44 -9.83 1.25
N PHE A 86 5.27 -9.26 2.12
CA PHE A 86 6.73 -9.36 2.03
C PHE A 86 7.34 -10.27 3.11
N THR A 87 6.62 -10.54 4.19
CA THR A 87 7.12 -11.37 5.31
C THR A 87 6.61 -12.80 5.29
N GLY A 88 5.72 -13.16 4.35
CA GLY A 88 5.12 -14.50 4.28
C GLY A 88 4.19 -14.80 5.46
N SER A 89 3.81 -13.79 6.24
CA SER A 89 2.93 -13.94 7.41
C SER A 89 1.44 -13.97 7.06
N GLY A 90 1.10 -13.79 5.78
CA GLY A 90 -0.26 -13.94 5.26
C GLY A 90 -0.48 -15.35 4.74
N THR A 91 -1.28 -16.15 5.44
CA THR A 91 -1.90 -17.37 4.92
C THR A 91 -2.88 -17.08 3.80
#